data_AF-A0A6G8RXS4-F1
#
_entry.id   AF-A0A6G8RXS4-F1
#
_cell.length_a   1.000
_cell.length_b   1.000
_cell.length_c   1.000
_cell.angle_alpha   90.00
_cell.angle_beta   90.00
_cell.angle_gamma   90.00
#
_symmetry.space_group_name_H-M   'P 1'
#
loop_
_entity.id
_entity.type
_entity.pdbx_description
1 polymer ?
#
loop_
_entity_poly.entity_id
_entity_poly.type
_entity_poly.pdbx_seq_one_letter_code
_entity_poly.pdbx_strand_id
1 'polypeptide(L)'
;MTLEFSHKPNYFMYAQLIIRHIESYIKMHPDAQNAIFDLRDIYHLFQEDFASTTTNLDGILNIADEYTVDTISGDQKIISQYNIDAANNRLLIDFNAEALDALKSGKKIIEPNANNYQ
;
A
#
# COMPACT_ATOMS: atom_id res chain seq x y z
N MET A 1 -28.43 2.07 -4.66
CA MET A 1 -27.16 2.24 -5.39
C MET A 1 -26.08 1.63 -4.53
N THR A 2 -25.97 0.32 -4.60
CA THR A 2 -24.95 -0.49 -3.92
C THR A 2 -23.81 -0.63 -4.91
N LEU A 3 -22.67 0.02 -4.64
CA LEU A 3 -21.45 -0.36 -5.32
C LEU A 3 -21.17 -1.80 -4.90
N GLU A 4 -21.39 -2.71 -5.83
CA GLU A 4 -21.02 -4.11 -5.70
C GLU A 4 -19.49 -4.17 -5.61
N PHE A 5 -18.98 -4.01 -4.40
CA PHE A 5 -17.68 -4.55 -4.02
C PHE A 5 -17.83 -6.08 -4.04
N SER A 6 -17.99 -6.66 -5.23
CA SER A 6 -17.68 -8.06 -5.44
C SER A 6 -16.19 -8.18 -5.17
N HIS A 7 -15.87 -8.59 -3.95
CA HIS A 7 -14.54 -8.87 -3.44
C HIS A 7 -13.78 -9.73 -4.43
N LYS A 8 -13.04 -9.11 -5.34
CA LYS A 8 -12.10 -9.84 -6.18
C LYS A 8 -10.95 -10.24 -5.25
N PRO A 9 -10.72 -11.54 -4.98
CA PRO A 9 -9.67 -12.01 -4.07
C PRO A 9 -8.28 -11.45 -4.42
N ASN A 10 -8.10 -11.00 -5.66
CA ASN A 10 -6.87 -10.38 -6.15
C ASN A 10 -6.56 -9.03 -5.46
N TYR A 11 -7.54 -8.28 -4.94
CA TYR A 11 -7.25 -6.93 -4.40
C TYR A 11 -6.44 -6.98 -3.11
N PHE A 12 -6.79 -7.88 -2.19
CA PHE A 12 -6.00 -8.12 -0.98
C PHE A 12 -4.60 -8.63 -1.33
N MET A 13 -4.50 -9.52 -2.32
CA MET A 13 -3.19 -9.99 -2.81
C MET A 13 -2.35 -8.83 -3.35
N TYR A 14 -2.93 -7.97 -4.18
CA TYR A 14 -2.24 -6.81 -4.75
C TYR A 14 -1.86 -5.78 -3.68
N ALA A 15 -2.72 -5.55 -2.69
CA ALA A 15 -2.42 -4.68 -1.55
C ALA A 15 -1.23 -5.22 -0.76
N GLN A 16 -1.21 -6.53 -0.48
CA GLN A 16 -0.08 -7.18 0.18
C GLN A 16 1.21 -7.09 -0.63
N LEU A 17 1.14 -7.20 -1.96
CA LEU A 17 2.29 -7.01 -2.84
C LEU A 17 2.83 -5.57 -2.78
N ILE A 18 1.95 -4.56 -2.82
CA ILE A 18 2.34 -3.15 -2.65
C ILE A 18 3.02 -2.94 -1.30
N ILE A 19 2.44 -3.44 -0.21
CA ILE A 19 2.98 -3.25 1.13
C ILE A 19 4.35 -3.92 1.29
N ARG A 20 4.55 -5.11 0.73
CA ARG A 20 5.88 -5.76 0.69
C ARG A 20 6.90 -5.00 -0.16
N HIS A 21 6.44 -4.41 -1.26
CA HIS A 21 7.28 -3.59 -2.12
C HIS A 21 7.72 -2.31 -1.38
N ILE A 22 6.78 -1.64 -0.70
CA ILE A 22 7.03 -0.50 0.17
C ILE A 22 7.99 -0.87 1.31
N GLU A 23 7.78 -1.99 1.99
CA GLU A 23 8.67 -2.47 3.06
C GLU A 23 10.10 -2.64 2.56
N SER A 24 10.26 -3.25 1.37
CA SER A 24 11.58 -3.41 0.74
C SER A 24 12.21 -2.07 0.38
N TYR A 25 11.42 -1.13 -0.16
CA TYR A 25 11.87 0.21 -0.49
C TYR A 25 12.35 0.97 0.76
N ILE A 26 11.60 0.93 1.86
CA ILE A 26 11.96 1.59 3.13
C ILE A 26 13.26 1.02 3.71
N LYS A 27 13.46 -0.30 3.61
CA LYS A 27 14.70 -0.94 4.05
C LYS A 27 15.91 -0.51 3.22
N MET A 28 15.72 -0.26 1.92
CA MET A 28 16.77 0.24 1.03
C MET A 28 17.00 1.76 1.18
N HIS A 29 15.96 2.51 1.54
CA HIS A 29 15.97 3.96 1.66
C HIS A 29 15.49 4.41 3.05
N PRO A 30 16.31 4.23 4.11
CA PRO A 30 15.89 4.55 5.46
C PRO A 30 15.60 6.05 5.66
N ASP A 31 16.18 6.95 4.89
CA ASP A 31 15.93 8.40 5.01
C ASP A 31 14.70 8.88 4.21
N ALA A 32 14.03 8.00 3.46
CA ALA A 32 12.87 8.37 2.65
C ALA A 32 11.61 8.49 3.52
N GLN A 33 11.02 9.69 3.56
CA GLN A 33 9.71 9.95 4.18
C GLN A 33 8.55 9.71 3.20
N ASN A 34 8.87 9.71 1.91
CA ASN A 34 7.94 9.48 0.82
C ASN A 34 8.59 8.60 -0.25
N ALA A 35 7.77 7.89 -1.02
CA ALA A 35 8.17 7.15 -2.20
C ALA A 35 7.40 7.63 -3.41
N ILE A 36 8.07 7.59 -4.56
CA ILE A 36 7.46 7.83 -5.86
C ILE A 36 7.69 6.56 -6.67
N PHE A 37 6.61 5.83 -6.93
CA PHE A 37 6.62 4.64 -7.77
C PHE A 37 6.09 5.00 -9.16
N ASP A 38 6.66 4.40 -10.20
CA ASP A 38 6.10 4.51 -11.55
C ASP A 38 4.92 3.54 -11.66
N LEU A 39 3.80 3.99 -12.24
CA LEU A 39 2.63 3.12 -12.42
C LEU A 39 2.94 1.92 -13.32
N ARG A 40 3.97 2.00 -14.17
CA ARG A 40 4.47 0.84 -14.94
C ARG A 40 5.12 -0.20 -14.05
N ASP A 41 5.84 0.21 -13.01
CA ASP A 41 6.42 -0.73 -12.05
C ASP A 41 5.32 -1.45 -11.27
N ILE A 42 4.29 -0.71 -10.84
CA ILE A 42 3.10 -1.29 -10.21
C ILE A 42 2.37 -2.23 -11.19
N TYR A 43 2.36 -1.91 -12.49
CA TYR A 43 1.80 -2.77 -13.53
C TYR A 43 2.53 -4.10 -13.64
N HIS A 44 3.86 -4.07 -13.63
CA HIS A 44 4.67 -5.29 -13.57
C HIS A 44 4.50 -6.05 -12.25
N LEU A 45 4.40 -5.34 -11.11
CA LEU A 45 4.14 -5.93 -9.80
C LEU A 45 2.82 -6.71 -9.80
N PHE A 46 1.81 -6.21 -10.52
CA PHE A 46 0.49 -6.82 -10.65
C PHE A 46 0.41 -7.87 -11.77
N GLN A 47 1.56 -8.34 -12.29
CA GLN A 47 1.64 -9.30 -13.39
C GLN A 47 0.91 -8.81 -14.65
N GLU A 48 1.07 -7.52 -14.96
CA GLU A 48 0.55 -6.89 -16.17
C GLU A 48 -1.00 -6.82 -16.20
N ASP A 49 -1.65 -6.85 -15.02
CA ASP A 49 -3.09 -6.62 -14.91
C ASP A 49 -3.45 -5.13 -15.01
N PHE A 50 -4.01 -4.76 -16.16
CA PHE A 50 -4.28 -3.35 -16.49
C PHE A 50 -5.43 -2.77 -15.66
N ALA A 51 -6.45 -3.57 -15.37
CA ALA A 51 -7.58 -3.12 -14.57
C ALA A 51 -7.16 -2.81 -13.13
N SER A 52 -6.26 -3.63 -12.58
CA SER A 52 -5.71 -3.52 -11.22
C SER A 52 -4.79 -2.32 -11.04
N THR A 53 -4.18 -1.83 -12.11
CA THR A 53 -3.28 -0.66 -12.09
C THR A 53 -3.93 0.65 -12.51
N THR A 54 -5.19 0.61 -12.94
CA THR A 54 -5.94 1.79 -13.36
C THR A 54 -7.22 1.89 -12.54
N THR A 55 -8.32 1.33 -13.03
CA THR A 55 -9.66 1.43 -12.45
C THR A 55 -9.72 0.96 -11.00
N ASN A 56 -8.96 -0.08 -10.66
CA ASN A 56 -9.06 -0.73 -9.36
C ASN A 56 -7.90 -0.36 -8.42
N LEU A 57 -6.92 0.41 -8.90
CA LEU A 57 -5.72 0.73 -8.12
C LEU A 57 -6.07 1.48 -6.84
N ASP A 58 -7.02 2.43 -6.92
CA ASP A 58 -7.52 3.16 -5.77
C ASP A 58 -8.11 2.22 -4.69
N GLY A 59 -8.96 1.27 -5.10
CA GLY A 59 -9.52 0.28 -4.19
C GLY A 59 -8.47 -0.65 -3.57
N ILE A 60 -7.43 -0.99 -4.31
CA ILE A 60 -6.29 -1.79 -3.81
C ILE A 60 -5.46 -0.98 -2.81
N LEU A 61 -5.18 0.30 -3.12
CA LEU A 61 -4.44 1.20 -2.23
C LEU A 61 -5.22 1.54 -0.97
N ASN A 62 -6.54 1.59 -1.04
CA ASN A 62 -7.41 1.75 0.14
C ASN A 62 -7.23 0.58 1.12
N ILE A 63 -7.16 -0.66 0.60
CA ILE A 63 -6.86 -1.82 1.44
C ILE A 63 -5.41 -1.73 1.97
N ALA A 64 -4.45 -1.30 1.14
CA ALA A 64 -3.06 -1.13 1.56
C ALA A 64 -2.91 -0.07 2.68
N ASP A 65 -3.72 0.99 2.67
CA ASP A 65 -3.75 2.03 3.70
C ASP A 65 -4.19 1.51 5.08
N GLU A 66 -4.97 0.43 5.11
CA GLU A 66 -5.39 -0.20 6.37
C GLU A 66 -4.30 -1.06 7.03
N TYR A 67 -3.16 -1.29 6.36
CA TYR A 67 -2.03 -1.99 6.98
C TYR A 67 -1.36 -1.11 8.01
N THR A 68 -1.17 -1.67 9.21
CA THR A 68 -0.55 -1.00 10.34
C THR A 68 0.74 -1.70 10.75
N VAL A 69 1.51 -1.06 11.62
CA VAL A 69 2.67 -1.66 12.28
C VAL A 69 2.63 -1.32 13.76
N ASP A 70 3.06 -2.28 14.59
CA ASP A 70 3.19 -2.10 16.02
C ASP A 70 4.30 -1.08 16.32
N THR A 71 3.92 0.10 16.82
CA THR A 71 4.84 1.14 17.26
C THR A 71 4.79 1.29 18.78
N ILE A 72 5.74 2.04 19.33
CA ILE A 72 5.75 2.41 20.76
C ILE A 72 4.50 3.20 21.19
N SER A 73 3.85 3.88 20.24
CA SER A 73 2.63 4.68 20.44
C SER A 73 1.36 3.87 20.16
N GLY A 74 1.47 2.57 19.85
CA GLY A 74 0.39 1.70 19.42
C GLY A 74 0.44 1.38 17.92
N ASP A 75 -0.64 0.81 17.39
CA ASP A 75 -0.73 0.45 15.97
C ASP A 75 -0.86 1.71 15.12
N GLN A 76 0.12 1.97 14.26
CA GLN A 76 0.11 3.12 13.34
C GLN A 76 0.05 2.65 11.89
N LYS A 77 -0.67 3.40 11.05
CA LYS A 77 -0.73 3.15 9.61
C LYS A 77 0.62 3.37 8.95
N ILE A 78 0.96 2.50 8.01
CA ILE A 78 2.23 2.60 7.26
C ILE A 78 2.16 3.76 6.27
N ILE A 79 1.06 3.81 5.51
CA ILE A 79 0.77 4.87 4.55
C ILE A 79 0.04 5.97 5.30
N SER A 80 0.57 7.18 5.23
CA SER A 80 -0.11 8.38 5.75
C SER A 80 -1.01 9.00 4.70
N GLN A 81 -0.56 9.01 3.44
CA GLN A 81 -1.30 9.52 2.30
C GLN A 81 -0.75 8.90 1.03
N TYR A 82 -1.60 8.73 0.02
CA TYR A 82 -1.19 8.37 -1.33
C TYR A 82 -1.85 9.28 -2.36
N ASN A 83 -1.19 9.50 -3.49
CA ASN A 83 -1.71 10.25 -4.61
C ASN A 83 -1.36 9.56 -5.93
N ILE A 84 -2.39 9.23 -6.72
CA ILE A 84 -2.25 8.60 -8.03
C ILE A 84 -2.23 9.71 -9.09
N ASP A 85 -1.06 9.97 -9.66
CA ASP A 85 -0.89 10.89 -10.78
C ASP A 85 -0.85 10.10 -12.10
N ALA A 86 -2.03 9.79 -12.62
CA ALA A 86 -2.17 9.06 -13.89
C ALA A 86 -1.64 9.85 -15.09
N ALA A 87 -1.60 11.18 -15.01
CA ALA A 87 -1.10 12.04 -16.09
C ALA A 87 0.43 11.93 -16.26
N ASN A 88 1.16 11.76 -15.15
CA ASN A 88 2.60 11.58 -15.14
C ASN A 88 3.04 10.13 -14.94
N ASN A 89 2.09 9.18 -14.91
CA ASN A 89 2.33 7.76 -14.64
C ASN A 89 3.04 7.51 -13.30
N ARG A 90 2.66 8.23 -12.23
CA ARG A 90 3.32 8.14 -10.93
C ARG A 90 2.33 7.88 -9.81
N LEU A 91 2.76 7.10 -8.83
CA LEU A 91 2.11 6.90 -7.55
C LEU A 91 3.01 7.50 -6.47
N LEU A 92 2.53 8.53 -5.79
CA LEU A 92 3.21 9.11 -4.64
C LEU A 92 2.62 8.49 -3.37
N ILE A 93 3.49 8.09 -2.46
CA ILE A 93 3.11 7.55 -1.16
C ILE A 93 3.91 8.28 -0.10
N ASP A 94 3.23 8.93 0.82
CA ASP A 94 3.78 9.51 2.03
C ASP A 94 3.66 8.50 3.16
N PHE A 95 4.77 8.23 3.84
CA PHE A 95 4.81 7.27 4.93
C PHE A 95 4.68 7.95 6.28
N ASN A 96 4.11 7.23 7.25
CA ASN A 96 4.13 7.68 8.63
C ASN A 96 5.53 7.48 9.23
N ALA A 97 6.11 8.53 9.82
CA ALA A 97 7.43 8.50 10.43
C ALA A 97 7.57 7.46 11.56
N GLU A 98 6.53 7.28 12.39
CA GLU A 98 6.51 6.27 13.46
C GLU A 98 6.48 4.85 12.88
N ALA A 99 5.69 4.65 11.82
CA ALA A 99 5.64 3.37 11.12
C ALA A 99 6.96 3.04 10.43
N LEU A 100 7.62 4.02 9.81
CA LEU A 100 8.95 3.87 9.22
C LEU A 100 9.97 3.41 10.26
N ASP A 101 9.98 4.03 11.43
CA ASP A 101 10.91 3.68 12.51
C ASP A 101 10.68 2.25 13.03
N ALA A 102 9.41 1.86 13.18
CA ALA A 102 9.02 0.51 13.55
C ALA A 102 9.44 -0.53 12.49
N LEU A 103 9.21 -0.26 11.21
CA LEU A 103 9.61 -1.13 10.11
C LEU A 103 11.14 -1.29 10.01
N LYS A 104 11.89 -0.21 10.21
CA LYS A 104 13.36 -0.24 10.30
C LYS A 104 13.86 -1.06 11.49
N SER A 105 13.15 -0.96 12.61
CA SER A 105 13.40 -1.77 13.81
C SER A 105 13.07 -3.26 13.62
N GLY A 106 12.57 -3.65 12.45
CA GLY A 106 12.23 -5.04 12.13
C GLY A 106 10.88 -5.49 12.69
N LYS A 107 10.01 -4.55 13.07
CA LYS A 107 8.64 -4.85 13.49
C LYS A 107 7.85 -5.43 12.31
N LYS A 108 6.95 -6.36 12.62
CA LYS A 108 6.10 -7.00 11.62
C LYS A 108 4.93 -6.10 11.27
N ILE A 109 4.59 -6.09 9.99
CA ILE A 109 3.37 -5.47 9.48
C ILE A 109 2.16 -6.27 9.98
N ILE A 110 1.16 -5.56 10.45
CA ILE A 110 -0.13 -6.07 10.88
C ILE A 110 -1.09 -5.91 9.70
N GLU A 111 -1.62 -7.05 9.25
CA GLU A 111 -2.54 -7.10 8.12
C GLU A 111 -3.95 -6.65 8.58
N PRO A 112 -4.67 -5.86 7.76
CA PRO A 112 -6.03 -5.46 8.10
C PRO A 112 -6.94 -6.68 8.14
N ASN A 113 -7.92 -6.65 9.04
CA ASN A 113 -8.79 -7.79 9.25
C ASN A 113 -9.73 -7.93 8.03
N ALA A 114 -9.44 -8.89 7.15
CA ALA A 114 -10.22 -9.14 5.94
C ALA A 114 -11.71 -9.44 6.19
N ASN A 115 -12.11 -9.72 7.44
CA ASN A 115 -13.51 -9.93 7.83
C ASN A 115 -14.31 -8.63 8.00
N ASN A 116 -13.70 -7.46 8.05
CA ASN A 116 -14.42 -6.19 8.23
C ASN A 116 -15.02 -5.62 6.94
N TYR A 117 -14.79 -6.28 5.81
CA TYR A 117 -15.34 -5.88 4.51
C TYR A 117 -16.39 -6.88 4.00
N GLN A 118 -17.33 -7.29 4.87
CA GLN A 118 -18.46 -8.14 4.49
C GLN A 118 -19.69 -7.34 4.03
#